data_AF-A0A1G4QHW1-F1
#
_entry.id   AF-A0A1G4QHW1-F1
#
_cell.length_a   1.000
_cell.length_b   1.000
_cell.length_c   1.000
_cell.angle_alpha   90.00
_cell.angle_beta   90.00
_cell.angle_gamma   90.00
#
_symmetry.space_group_name_H-M   'P 1'
#
loop_
_entity.id
_entity.type
_entity.pdbx_description
1 polymer ?
#
loop_
_entity_poly.entity_id
_entity_poly.type
_entity_poly.pdbx_seq_one_letter_code
_entity_poly.pdbx_strand_id
1 'polypeptide(L)'
;MSEDAASRRARIGTLPSDTLAEQITNGLYFEPGAGCEKLVLSPQYHFQPANIIYTFGGSTVCQYAVDGSYDDPADEPSRRLYRQLRSLSEKSRLRILRYLNAGPRSFTEIVRYIGISKGITDLSRESPCL
;
A
#
# COMPACT_ATOMS: atom_id res chain seq x y z
N MET A 1 -14.33 9.19 -11.13
CA MET A 1 -14.57 9.29 -9.66
C MET A 1 -15.89 8.68 -9.22
N SER A 2 -17.05 9.14 -9.71
CA SER A 2 -18.37 8.58 -9.32
C SER A 2 -18.54 7.11 -9.71
N GLU A 3 -18.07 6.73 -10.91
CA GLU A 3 -18.20 5.36 -11.43
C GLU A 3 -17.41 4.32 -10.62
N ASP A 4 -16.15 4.61 -10.30
CA ASP A 4 -15.32 3.74 -9.47
C ASP A 4 -15.90 3.54 -8.06
N ALA A 5 -16.38 4.64 -7.44
CA ALA A 5 -17.06 4.57 -6.16
C ALA A 5 -18.35 3.74 -6.24
N ALA A 6 -19.13 3.87 -7.32
CA ALA A 6 -20.35 3.10 -7.53
C ALA A 6 -20.06 1.60 -7.70
N SER A 7 -19.07 1.26 -8.53
CA SER A 7 -18.62 -0.12 -8.75
C SER A 7 -18.14 -0.77 -7.45
N ARG A 8 -17.31 -0.07 -6.66
CA ARG A 8 -16.85 -0.55 -5.35
C ARG A 8 -17.98 -0.64 -4.33
N ARG A 9 -18.95 0.28 -4.36
CA ARG A 9 -20.13 0.25 -3.48
C ARG A 9 -21.02 -0.96 -3.73
N ALA A 10 -21.15 -1.40 -4.98
CA ALA A 10 -21.88 -2.62 -5.33
C ALA A 10 -21.27 -3.90 -4.72
N ARG A 11 -19.99 -3.85 -4.30
CA ARG A 11 -19.30 -4.97 -3.64
C ARG A 11 -19.54 -5.03 -2.13
N ILE A 12 -20.13 -3.99 -1.54
CA ILE A 12 -20.45 -3.99 -0.11
C ILE A 12 -21.45 -5.12 0.18
N GLY A 13 -21.13 -5.97 1.15
CA GLY A 13 -21.94 -7.14 1.52
C GLY A 13 -21.60 -8.42 0.74
N THR A 14 -20.73 -8.36 -0.28
CA THR A 14 -20.24 -9.58 -0.97
C THR A 14 -19.03 -10.21 -0.29
N LEU A 15 -18.27 -9.42 0.46
CA LEU A 15 -17.08 -9.83 1.21
C LEU A 15 -17.13 -9.25 2.63
N PRO A 16 -16.41 -9.85 3.59
CA PRO A 16 -16.10 -9.22 4.88
C PRO A 16 -15.54 -7.81 4.69
N SER A 17 -15.91 -6.87 5.56
CA SER A 17 -15.59 -5.45 5.41
C SER A 17 -14.08 -5.16 5.46
N ASP A 18 -13.34 -5.89 6.28
CA ASP A 18 -11.88 -5.83 6.39
C ASP A 18 -11.19 -6.29 5.09
N THR A 19 -11.62 -7.44 4.54
CA THR A 19 -11.13 -7.98 3.27
C THR A 19 -11.44 -7.04 2.11
N LEU A 20 -12.65 -6.47 2.10
CA LEU A 20 -13.05 -5.51 1.08
C LEU A 20 -12.19 -4.23 1.15
N ALA A 21 -11.94 -3.73 2.37
CA ALA A 21 -11.08 -2.56 2.58
C ALA A 21 -9.64 -2.82 2.12
N GLU A 22 -9.08 -3.97 2.47
CA GLU A 22 -7.73 -4.38 2.04
C GLU A 22 -7.63 -4.45 0.51
N GLN A 23 -8.62 -5.06 -0.14
CA GLN A 23 -8.64 -5.14 -1.61
C GLN A 23 -8.80 -3.77 -2.28
N ILE A 24 -9.66 -2.90 -1.75
CA ILE A 24 -9.89 -1.56 -2.33
C ILE A 24 -8.62 -0.69 -2.22
N THR A 25 -7.90 -0.82 -1.10
CA THR A 25 -6.72 -0.01 -0.78
C THR A 25 -5.40 -0.61 -1.26
N ASN A 26 -5.42 -1.76 -1.94
CA ASN A 26 -4.24 -2.52 -2.37
C ASN A 26 -3.33 -2.97 -1.20
N GLY A 27 -3.92 -3.45 -0.11
CA GLY A 27 -3.19 -4.14 0.96
C GLY A 27 -3.14 -3.42 2.31
N LEU A 28 -3.94 -2.38 2.55
CA LEU A 28 -4.05 -1.79 3.89
C LEU A 28 -5.05 -2.59 4.72
N TYR A 29 -4.58 -3.12 5.85
CA TYR A 29 -5.41 -3.79 6.83
C TYR A 29 -5.85 -2.80 7.91
N PHE A 30 -7.16 -2.73 8.18
CA PHE A 30 -7.74 -1.86 9.21
C PHE A 30 -8.27 -2.73 10.34
N GLU A 31 -7.58 -2.72 11.48
CA GLU A 31 -7.94 -3.53 12.64
C GLU A 31 -9.16 -2.94 13.38
N PRO A 32 -10.27 -3.69 13.53
CA PRO A 32 -11.43 -3.23 14.28
C PRO A 32 -11.09 -2.98 15.76
N GLY A 33 -11.55 -1.85 16.30
CA GLY A 33 -11.38 -1.52 17.73
C GLY A 33 -10.10 -0.75 18.09
N ALA A 34 -9.13 -0.63 17.18
CA ALA A 34 -7.93 0.20 17.36
C ALA A 34 -8.19 1.69 17.03
N GLY A 35 -9.32 2.25 17.47
CA GLY A 35 -9.78 3.59 17.06
C GLY A 35 -10.37 3.67 15.64
N CYS A 36 -10.56 2.52 14.99
CA CYS A 36 -11.22 2.41 13.69
C CYS A 36 -12.58 1.70 13.86
N GLU A 37 -13.54 2.38 14.48
CA GLU A 37 -14.93 1.92 14.62
C GLU A 37 -15.70 2.10 13.31
N LYS A 38 -15.37 3.16 12.56
CA LYS A 38 -15.98 3.48 11.27
C LYS A 38 -14.91 3.78 10.23
N LEU A 39 -14.88 3.00 9.16
CA LEU A 39 -14.00 3.23 8.01
C LEU A 39 -14.77 3.85 6.84
N VAL A 40 -14.30 4.99 6.34
CA VAL A 40 -14.83 5.65 5.15
C VAL A 40 -13.79 5.56 4.05
N LEU A 41 -14.14 4.88 2.96
CA LEU A 41 -13.29 4.76 1.78
C LEU A 41 -13.74 5.78 0.72
N SER A 42 -12.85 6.66 0.31
CA SER A 42 -13.11 7.67 -0.73
C SER A 42 -12.09 7.56 -1.85
N PRO A 43 -12.50 7.57 -3.13
CA PRO A 43 -11.54 7.56 -4.23
C PRO A 43 -10.75 8.88 -4.30
N GLN A 44 -9.45 8.82 -4.61
CA GLN A 44 -8.63 9.96 -4.99
C GLN A 44 -7.70 9.67 -6.19
N TYR A 45 -7.44 10.70 -7.00
CA TYR A 45 -6.62 10.59 -8.23
C TYR A 45 -5.31 11.40 -8.15
N HIS A 46 -5.26 12.45 -7.32
CA HIS A 46 -4.14 13.41 -7.32
C HIS A 46 -2.85 12.85 -6.71
N PHE A 47 -2.95 11.96 -5.73
CA PHE A 47 -1.82 11.47 -4.93
C PHE A 47 -1.43 10.03 -5.25
N GLN A 48 -1.70 9.56 -6.48
CA GLN A 48 -1.25 8.23 -6.89
C GLN A 48 0.29 8.10 -6.78
N PRO A 49 0.81 6.95 -6.32
CA PRO A 49 0.10 5.72 -5.94
C PRO A 49 -0.28 5.64 -4.45
N ALA A 50 -0.11 6.71 -3.67
CA ALA A 50 -0.30 6.70 -2.22
C ALA A 50 -1.78 6.73 -1.83
N ASN A 51 -2.13 6.04 -0.74
CA ASN A 51 -3.40 6.24 -0.03
C ASN A 51 -3.19 7.30 1.04
N ILE A 52 -4.18 8.15 1.28
CA ILE A 52 -4.12 9.16 2.34
C ILE A 52 -5.10 8.79 3.44
N ILE A 53 -4.59 8.67 4.66
CA ILE A 53 -5.35 8.17 5.80
C ILE A 53 -5.40 9.25 6.86
N TYR A 54 -6.61 9.52 7.35
CA TYR A 54 -6.85 10.45 8.44
C TYR A 54 -7.77 9.78 9.46
N THR A 55 -7.41 9.85 10.74
CA THR A 55 -8.20 9.27 11.83
C THR A 55 -8.67 10.40 12.75
N PHE A 56 -9.97 10.42 13.03
CA PHE A 56 -10.64 11.39 13.88
C PHE A 56 -11.55 10.64 14.87
N GLY A 57 -11.10 10.54 16.12
CA GLY A 57 -11.79 9.73 17.12
C GLY A 57 -11.91 8.27 16.66
N GLY A 58 -13.13 7.71 16.70
CA GLY A 58 -13.42 6.35 16.21
C GLY A 58 -13.59 6.23 14.69
N SER A 59 -13.47 7.31 13.93
CA SER A 59 -13.66 7.29 12.46
C SER A 59 -12.33 7.44 11.73
N THR A 60 -12.07 6.54 10.79
CA THR A 60 -10.93 6.63 9.87
C THR A 60 -11.43 6.87 8.45
N VAL A 61 -10.90 7.90 7.81
CA VAL A 61 -11.11 8.18 6.38
C VAL A 61 -9.86 7.75 5.64
N CYS A 62 -10.00 6.79 4.74
CA CYS A 62 -8.96 6.40 3.81
C CYS A 62 -9.36 6.87 2.41
N GLN A 63 -8.65 7.88 1.93
CA GLN A 63 -8.63 8.22 0.52
C GLN A 63 -7.74 7.19 -0.18
N TYR A 64 -8.32 6.39 -1.06
CA TYR A 64 -7.57 5.38 -1.79
C TYR A 64 -7.20 5.86 -3.20
N ALA A 65 -6.00 5.51 -3.65
CA ALA A 65 -5.57 5.78 -5.00
C ALA A 65 -6.40 4.94 -5.99
N VAL A 66 -7.19 5.62 -6.82
CA VAL A 66 -7.82 4.96 -7.97
C VAL A 66 -6.75 4.80 -9.04
N ASP A 67 -6.30 3.59 -9.30
CA ASP A 67 -5.47 3.30 -10.47
C ASP A 67 -6.38 3.26 -11.71
N GLY A 68 -6.62 4.44 -12.30
CA GLY A 68 -7.30 4.57 -13.58
C GLY A 68 -6.29 4.45 -14.72
N SER A 69 -6.50 3.49 -15.61
CA SER A 69 -5.79 3.37 -16.90
C SER A 69 -6.38 4.29 -17.98
N TYR A 70 -7.23 5.24 -17.60
CA TYR A 70 -8.02 6.05 -18.55
C TYR A 70 -7.16 6.87 -19.50
N ASP A 71 -5.92 7.21 -19.11
CA ASP A 71 -4.99 8.03 -19.90
C ASP A 71 -3.76 7.26 -20.40
N ASP A 72 -3.71 5.94 -20.22
CA ASP A 72 -2.56 5.15 -20.66
C ASP A 72 -2.72 4.79 -22.16
N PRO A 73 -1.72 5.05 -23.02
CA PRO A 73 -1.77 4.65 -24.42
C PRO A 73 -1.98 3.14 -24.57
N ALA A 74 -2.79 2.71 -25.54
CA ALA A 74 -3.12 1.30 -25.74
C ALA A 74 -1.89 0.40 -25.97
N ASP A 75 -0.82 0.95 -26.55
CA ASP A 75 0.42 0.25 -26.87
C ASP A 75 1.47 0.30 -25.74
N GLU A 76 1.16 0.93 -24.60
CA GLU A 76 2.06 1.06 -23.45
C GLU A 76 1.58 0.25 -22.24
N PRO A 77 2.50 -0.27 -21.40
CA PRO A 77 2.11 -0.89 -20.15
C PRO A 77 1.47 0.14 -19.22
N SER A 78 0.37 -0.24 -18.55
CA SER A 78 -0.27 0.64 -17.58
C SER A 78 0.73 1.19 -16.55
N ARG A 79 0.54 2.42 -16.07
CA ARG A 79 1.42 3.03 -15.06
C ARG A 79 1.55 2.16 -13.81
N ARG A 80 0.47 1.47 -13.42
CA ARG A 80 0.46 0.52 -12.30
C ARG A 80 1.45 -0.62 -12.55
N LEU A 81 1.32 -1.30 -13.69
CA LEU A 81 2.19 -2.42 -14.06
C LEU A 81 3.65 -1.96 -14.14
N TYR A 82 3.89 -0.82 -14.80
CA TYR A 82 5.23 -0.27 -14.92
C TYR A 82 5.87 0.02 -13.55
N ARG A 83 5.14 0.64 -12.62
CA ARG A 83 5.61 0.87 -11.24
C ARG A 83 5.92 -0.44 -10.50
N GLN A 84 5.09 -1.47 -10.67
CA GLN A 84 5.30 -2.78 -10.06
C GLN A 84 6.55 -3.47 -10.62
N LEU A 85 6.74 -3.46 -11.94
CA LEU A 85 7.94 -4.04 -12.56
C LEU A 85 9.20 -3.32 -12.09
N ARG A 86 9.17 -1.98 -12.05
CA ARG A 86 10.29 -1.17 -11.58
C ARG A 86 10.58 -1.35 -10.09
N SER A 87 9.56 -1.59 -9.26
CA SER A 87 9.78 -1.86 -7.84
C SER A 87 10.38 -3.26 -7.62
N LEU A 88 10.06 -4.23 -8.48
CA LEU A 88 10.50 -5.62 -8.36
C LEU A 88 11.74 -5.98 -9.19
N SER A 89 12.28 -5.06 -10.00
CA SER A 89 13.38 -5.34 -10.93
C SER A 89 14.70 -5.72 -10.26
N GLU A 90 14.86 -5.43 -8.96
CA GLU A 90 16.08 -5.74 -8.20
C GLU A 90 16.08 -7.18 -7.66
N LYS A 91 17.16 -7.92 -7.91
CA LYS A 91 17.34 -9.30 -7.43
C LYS A 91 17.17 -9.43 -5.92
N SER A 92 17.62 -8.43 -5.15
CA SER A 92 17.47 -8.39 -3.69
C SER A 92 16.01 -8.36 -3.25
N ARG A 93 15.15 -7.58 -3.92
CA ARG A 93 13.72 -7.49 -3.62
C ARG A 93 12.97 -8.77 -3.96
N LEU A 94 13.31 -9.42 -5.06
CA LEU A 94 12.77 -10.74 -5.40
C LEU A 94 13.18 -11.82 -4.39
N ARG A 95 14.41 -11.75 -3.84
CA ARG A 95 14.84 -12.63 -2.75
C ARG A 95 14.00 -12.42 -1.49
N ILE A 96 13.70 -11.16 -1.14
CA ILE A 96 12.81 -10.83 -0.01
C ILE A 96 11.42 -11.45 -0.23
N LEU A 97 10.83 -11.28 -1.41
CA LEU A 97 9.52 -11.87 -1.72
C LEU A 97 9.52 -13.40 -1.58
N ARG A 98 10.54 -14.09 -2.08
CA ARG A 98 10.68 -15.55 -1.91
C ARG A 98 10.77 -15.97 -0.44
N TYR A 99 11.39 -15.15 0.40
CA TYR A 99 11.52 -15.41 1.83
C TYR A 99 10.20 -15.19 2.58
N LEU A 100 9.47 -14.12 2.23
CA LEU A 100 8.15 -13.82 2.78
C LEU A 100 7.07 -14.83 2.37
N ASN A 101 7.23 -15.50 1.23
CA ASN A 101 6.31 -16.57 0.80
C ASN A 101 6.24 -17.75 1.80
N ALA A 102 7.24 -17.90 2.67
CA ALA A 102 7.24 -18.91 3.74
C ALA A 102 6.55 -18.42 5.03
N GLY A 103 5.81 -17.31 4.97
CA GLY A 103 5.08 -16.72 6.09
C GLY A 103 5.63 -15.38 6.55
N PRO A 104 4.94 -14.70 7.48
CA PRO A 104 5.35 -13.40 8.03
C PRO A 104 6.75 -13.48 8.62
N ARG A 105 7.58 -12.47 8.33
CA ARG A 105 8.95 -12.34 8.85
C ARG A 105 9.16 -10.95 9.41
N SER A 106 9.88 -10.86 10.52
CA SER A 106 10.33 -9.60 11.07
C SER A 106 11.38 -8.94 10.17
N PHE A 107 11.51 -7.63 10.31
CA PHE A 107 12.55 -6.87 9.60
C PHE A 107 13.96 -7.43 9.85
N THR A 108 14.27 -7.78 11.10
CA THR A 108 15.58 -8.34 11.49
C THR A 108 15.88 -9.67 10.79
N GLU A 109 14.89 -10.55 10.67
CA GLU A 109 15.02 -11.81 9.93
C GLU A 109 15.27 -11.56 8.44
N ILE A 110 14.54 -10.63 7.84
CA ILE A 110 14.70 -10.26 6.43
C ILE A 110 16.12 -9.73 6.17
N VAL A 111 16.58 -8.77 6.98
CA VAL A 111 17.94 -8.17 6.86
C VAL A 111 19.03 -9.23 6.99
N ARG A 112 18.88 -10.15 7.95
CA ARG A 112 19.81 -11.27 8.15
C ARG A 112 19.82 -12.20 6.94
N TYR A 113 18.67 -12.53 6.38
CA TYR A 113 18.53 -13.41 5.21
C TYR A 113 19.13 -12.82 3.93
N ILE A 114 18.91 -11.53 3.67
CA ILE A 114 19.44 -10.87 2.46
C ILE A 114 20.94 -10.57 2.54
N GLY A 115 21.51 -10.57 3.75
CA GLY A 115 22.93 -10.32 3.97
C GLY A 115 23.32 -8.85 3.83
N ILE A 116 22.39 -7.92 4.05
CA ILE A 116 22.73 -6.49 4.12
C ILE A 116 23.40 -6.22 5.47
N SER A 117 24.72 -6.34 5.50
CA SER A 117 25.55 -6.00 6.65
C SER A 117 25.63 -4.47 6.81
N LYS A 118 24.92 -3.92 7.80
CA LYS A 118 25.18 -2.67 8.56
C LYS A 118 25.63 -1.37 7.84
N GLY A 119 25.60 -1.28 6.50
CA GLY A 119 26.06 -0.08 5.78
C GLY A 119 24.99 0.95 5.40
N ILE A 120 23.71 0.68 5.64
CA ILE A 120 22.59 1.56 5.22
C ILE A 120 21.81 2.13 6.43
N THR A 121 22.10 1.68 7.65
CA THR A 121 21.40 2.15 8.85
C THR A 121 21.89 3.48 9.39
N ASP A 122 22.95 4.06 8.82
CA ASP A 122 23.51 5.35 9.26
C ASP A 122 23.10 6.48 8.31
N LEU A 123 21.82 6.84 8.35
CA LEU A 123 21.26 8.05 7.71
C LEU A 123 20.63 8.97 8.76
N SER A 124 21.21 8.97 9.97
CA SER A 124 20.79 9.84 11.07
C SER A 124 21.98 10.32 11.90
N ARG A 125 22.95 11.01 11.27
CA ARG A 125 23.89 11.88 11.99
C ARG A 125 24.60 12.89 11.08
N GLU A 126 23.92 13.97 10.76
CA GLU A 126 24.51 15.33 10.70
C GLU A 126 23.66 16.19 11.64
N SER A 127 24.07 16.31 12.90
CA SER A 127 24.85 17.41 13.50
C SER A 127 23.95 18.55 14.02
N PRO A 128 24.10 18.95 15.30
CA PRO A 128 23.29 20.00 15.91
C PRO A 128 23.78 21.37 15.40
N CYS A 129 22.86 22.20 14.90
CA CYS A 129 23.14 23.62 14.76
C CYS A 129 22.94 24.30 16.12
N LEU A 130 24.01 24.98 16.53
CA LEU A 130 24.06 26.04 17.54
C LEU A 130 23.03 27.15 17.25
#